data_AF-N4U8K9-F1
#
_entry.id   AF-N4U8K9-F1
#
_cell.length_a   1.000
_cell.length_b   1.000
_cell.length_c   1.000
_cell.angle_alpha   90.00
_cell.angle_beta   90.00
_cell.angle_gamma   90.00
#
_symmetry.space_group_name_H-M   'P 1'
#
loop_
_entity.id
_entity.type
_entity.pdbx_description
1 polymer ?
#
loop_
_entity_poly.entity_id
_entity_poly.type
_entity_poly.pdbx_seq_one_letter_code
_entity_poly.pdbx_strand_id
1 'polypeptide(L)'
;MSLLDALDSSSTRLLLGCLLLAGIAYTLYRSMLPRPLADIPYNVSATNRILGDLPDVKAFGSLTDWLATQAIKHQSPLFQAFIRPFGKPWVVVADHYEAAEICTHRVKEFDRGTSSTAVFNCVVPGAHITLTSSDPQFRKNKELVRNLMTPSFLSEVR
;
A
#
# COMPACT_ATOMS: atom_id res chain seq x y z
N MET A 1 -15.81 51.62 15.64
CA MET A 1 -17.16 51.05 15.51
C MET A 1 -17.44 50.88 14.03
N SER A 2 -16.82 49.89 13.38
CA SER A 2 -16.86 49.77 11.91
C SER A 2 -16.31 48.45 11.36
N LEU A 3 -15.40 47.76 12.07
CA LEU A 3 -14.90 46.45 11.64
C LEU A 3 -15.76 45.27 12.12
N LEU A 4 -16.38 45.39 13.30
CA LEU A 4 -17.27 44.37 13.85
C LEU A 4 -18.63 44.35 13.14
N ASP A 5 -19.17 45.51 12.75
CA ASP A 5 -20.45 45.60 12.04
C ASP A 5 -20.35 45.10 10.58
N ALA A 6 -19.18 45.23 9.95
CA ALA A 6 -18.93 44.68 8.61
C ALA A 6 -18.90 43.14 8.60
N LEU A 7 -18.47 42.51 9.71
CA LEU A 7 -18.50 41.06 9.89
C LEU A 7 -19.92 40.51 10.14
N ASP A 8 -20.88 41.37 10.49
CA ASP A 8 -22.25 40.98 10.82
C ASP A 8 -23.18 40.90 9.60
N SER A 9 -22.72 41.39 8.45
CA SER A 9 -23.44 41.30 7.19
C SER A 9 -23.61 39.84 6.73
N SER A 10 -24.83 39.46 6.33
CA SER A 10 -25.10 38.12 5.82
C SER A 10 -24.16 37.73 4.68
N SER A 11 -23.76 38.70 3.86
CA SER A 11 -22.82 38.52 2.75
C SER A 11 -21.40 38.17 3.20
N THR A 12 -20.89 38.77 4.28
CA THR A 12 -19.54 38.47 4.79
C THR A 12 -19.49 37.11 5.48
N ARG A 13 -20.56 36.71 6.17
CA ARG A 13 -20.72 35.35 6.72
C ARG A 13 -20.72 34.28 5.62
N LEU A 14 -21.39 34.52 4.49
CA LEU A 14 -21.40 33.61 3.34
C LEU A 14 -20.00 33.48 2.70
N LEU A 15 -19.28 34.59 2.54
CA LEU A 15 -17.92 34.58 1.99
C LEU A 15 -16.94 33.83 2.91
N LEU A 16 -17.00 34.07 4.22
CA LEU A 16 -16.20 33.35 5.22
C LEU A 16 -16.53 31.86 5.22
N GLY A 17 -17.81 31.50 5.13
CA GLY A 17 -18.26 30.10 5.02
C GLY A 17 -17.71 29.41 3.76
N CYS A 18 -17.74 30.08 2.60
CA CYS A 18 -17.19 29.55 1.35
C CYS A 18 -15.67 29.38 1.41
N LEU A 19 -14.94 30.34 1.99
CA LEU A 19 -13.49 30.26 2.15
C LEU A 19 -13.10 29.10 3.07
N LEU A 20 -13.83 28.92 4.17
CA LEU A 20 -13.62 27.82 5.12
C LEU A 20 -13.88 26.47 4.44
N LEU A 21 -15.00 26.33 3.71
CA LEU A 21 -15.30 25.14 2.92
C LEU A 21 -14.22 24.83 1.88
N ALA A 22 -13.74 25.84 1.14
CA ALA A 22 -12.66 25.68 0.19
C ALA A 22 -11.34 25.24 0.87
N GLY A 23 -11.03 25.81 2.05
CA GLY A 23 -9.89 25.41 2.86
C GLY A 23 -9.98 23.95 3.33
N ILE A 24 -11.14 23.51 3.80
CA ILE A 24 -11.39 22.11 4.18
C ILE A 24 -11.25 21.21 2.96
N ALA A 25 -11.90 21.54 1.85
CA ALA A 25 -11.81 20.75 0.62
C ALA A 25 -10.36 20.63 0.12
N TYR A 26 -9.58 21.71 0.18
CA TYR A 26 -8.18 21.70 -0.22
C TYR A 26 -7.28 20.88 0.71
N THR A 27 -7.49 20.96 2.03
CA THR A 27 -6.73 20.15 3.00
C THR A 27 -7.06 18.66 2.89
N LEU A 28 -8.33 18.32 2.67
CA LEU A 28 -8.77 16.96 2.35
C LEU A 28 -8.16 16.47 1.03
N TYR A 29 -8.16 17.30 -0.01
CA TYR A 29 -7.54 16.94 -1.29
C TYR A 29 -6.05 16.65 -1.12
N ARG A 30 -5.30 17.51 -0.43
CA ARG A 30 -3.86 17.29 -0.17
C ARG A 30 -3.59 16.10 0.74
N SER A 31 -4.48 15.77 1.68
CA SER A 31 -4.30 14.60 2.54
C SER A 31 -4.56 13.29 1.79
N MET A 32 -5.39 13.33 0.74
CA MET A 32 -5.67 12.20 -0.14
C MET A 32 -4.58 11.93 -1.19
N LEU A 33 -3.73 12.92 -1.50
CA LEU A 33 -2.63 12.73 -2.44
C LEU A 33 -1.56 11.79 -1.87
N PRO A 34 -1.02 10.88 -2.69
CA PRO A 34 0.02 9.98 -2.25
C PRO A 34 1.30 10.73 -1.87
N ARG A 35 1.92 10.32 -0.77
CA ARG A 35 3.18 10.92 -0.27
C ARG A 35 4.36 10.01 -0.64
N PRO A 36 5.22 10.39 -1.60
CA PRO A 36 6.39 9.60 -1.95
C PRO A 36 7.40 9.56 -0.81
N LEU A 37 8.13 8.45 -0.70
CA LEU A 37 9.36 8.37 0.09
C LEU A 37 10.49 9.12 -0.63
N ALA A 38 11.39 9.72 0.14
CA ALA A 38 12.58 10.36 -0.43
C ALA A 38 13.50 9.32 -1.10
N ASP A 39 14.27 9.77 -2.09
CA ASP A 39 15.38 9.04 -2.72
C ASP A 39 15.05 7.76 -3.51
N ILE A 40 13.78 7.32 -3.55
CA ILE A 40 13.35 6.17 -4.37
C ILE A 40 12.60 6.66 -5.61
N PRO A 41 12.99 6.25 -6.84
CA PRO A 41 12.30 6.62 -8.08
C PRO A 41 10.81 6.28 -8.07
N TYR A 42 9.99 7.15 -8.65
CA TYR A 42 8.54 6.95 -8.77
C TYR A 42 7.98 7.68 -10.00
N ASN A 43 6.76 7.33 -10.38
CA ASN A 43 6.05 8.00 -11.46
C ASN A 43 5.51 9.36 -11.00
N VAL A 44 6.10 10.47 -11.46
CA VAL A 44 5.70 11.84 -11.07
C VAL A 44 4.23 12.14 -11.39
N SER A 45 3.69 11.53 -12.46
CA SER A 45 2.28 11.69 -12.82
C SER A 45 1.32 11.09 -11.80
N ALA A 46 1.75 10.10 -11.01
CA ALA A 46 0.93 9.45 -9.99
C ALA A 46 0.73 10.34 -8.76
N THR A 47 1.67 11.23 -8.44
CA THR A 47 1.59 12.12 -7.28
C THR A 47 0.48 13.18 -7.41
N ASN A 48 0.07 13.47 -8.64
CA ASN A 48 -1.00 14.43 -8.93
C ASN A 48 -2.39 13.77 -9.05
N ARG A 49 -2.50 12.44 -8.85
CA ARG A 49 -3.73 11.68 -9.01
C ARG A 49 -4.14 11.06 -7.68
N ILE A 50 -5.42 11.20 -7.31
CA ILE A 50 -5.99 10.57 -6.10
C ILE A 50 -5.86 9.03 -6.16
N LEU A 51 -6.02 8.46 -7.36
CA LEU A 51 -5.89 7.01 -7.59
C LEU A 51 -4.45 6.55 -7.84
N GLY A 52 -3.46 7.45 -7.78
CA GLY A 52 -2.06 7.09 -8.03
C GLY A 52 -1.86 6.46 -9.42
N ASP A 53 -1.27 5.27 -9.44
CA ASP A 53 -0.94 4.51 -10.66
C ASP A 53 -2.06 3.57 -11.14
N LEU A 54 -3.18 3.46 -10.41
CA LEU A 54 -4.28 2.54 -10.76
C LEU A 54 -4.81 2.69 -12.19
N PRO A 55 -5.01 3.92 -12.72
CA PRO A 55 -5.49 4.09 -14.07
C PRO A 55 -4.54 3.48 -15.10
N ASP A 56 -3.23 3.60 -14.88
CA ASP A 56 -2.19 3.09 -15.79
C ASP A 56 -2.12 1.57 -15.72
N VAL A 57 -2.22 1.00 -14.50
CA VAL A 57 -2.32 -0.44 -14.28
C VAL A 57 -3.56 -1.02 -14.96
N LYS A 58 -4.71 -0.35 -14.82
CA LYS A 58 -5.97 -0.78 -15.45
C LYS A 58 -5.88 -0.75 -16.97
N ALA A 59 -5.24 0.27 -17.54
CA ALA A 59 -5.02 0.37 -18.98
C ALA A 59 -4.07 -0.72 -19.49
N PHE A 60 -3.09 -1.14 -18.68
CA PHE A 60 -2.17 -2.23 -19.00
C PHE A 60 -2.84 -3.61 -18.91
N GLY A 61 -3.75 -3.81 -17.95
CA GLY A 61 -4.55 -5.03 -17.79
C GLY A 61 -3.97 -6.06 -16.82
N SER A 62 -2.69 -5.97 -16.46
CA SER A 62 -2.01 -6.87 -15.52
C SER A 62 -1.09 -6.09 -14.59
N LEU A 63 -1.30 -6.21 -13.28
CA LEU A 63 -0.49 -5.51 -12.28
C LEU A 63 0.96 -6.01 -12.26
N THR A 64 1.16 -7.32 -12.33
CA THR A 64 2.50 -7.93 -12.27
C THR A 64 3.35 -7.53 -13.47
N ASP A 65 2.77 -7.57 -14.66
CA ASP A 65 3.47 -7.22 -15.89
C ASP A 65 3.72 -5.71 -15.96
N TRP A 66 2.75 -4.90 -15.53
CA TRP A 66 2.94 -3.45 -15.40
C TRP A 66 4.10 -3.11 -14.44
N LEU A 67 4.18 -3.78 -13.29
CA LEU A 67 5.28 -3.60 -12.34
C LEU A 67 6.63 -3.96 -12.95
N ALA A 68 6.71 -5.05 -13.72
CA ALA A 68 7.93 -5.44 -14.43
C ALA A 68 8.40 -4.34 -15.41
N THR A 69 7.47 -3.69 -16.11
CA THR A 69 7.81 -2.57 -17.00
C THR A 69 8.30 -1.33 -16.25
N GLN A 70 7.85 -1.09 -15.01
CA GLN A 70 8.28 0.07 -14.24
C GLN A 70 9.76 0.00 -13.85
N ALA A 71 10.29 -1.18 -13.55
CA ALA A 71 11.72 -1.37 -13.26
C ALA A 71 12.59 -0.92 -14.45
N ILE A 72 12.18 -1.28 -15.67
CA ILE A 72 12.86 -0.89 -16.91
C ILE A 72 12.74 0.62 -17.13
N LYS A 73 11.53 1.17 -16.97
CA LYS A 73 11.24 2.60 -17.17
C LYS A 73 12.06 3.51 -16.25
N HIS A 74 12.23 3.12 -14.99
CA HIS A 74 12.97 3.91 -14.01
C HIS A 74 14.48 3.64 -14.02
N GLN A 75 14.95 2.65 -14.81
CA GLN A 75 16.34 2.19 -14.84
C GLN A 75 16.90 1.93 -13.43
N SER A 76 16.03 1.45 -12.53
CA SER A 76 16.34 1.24 -11.11
C SER A 76 15.71 -0.08 -10.65
N PRO A 77 16.46 -0.92 -9.92
CA PRO A 77 15.93 -2.15 -9.33
C PRO A 77 14.97 -1.88 -8.16
N LEU A 78 14.93 -0.64 -7.67
CA LEU A 78 14.05 -0.20 -6.59
C LEU A 78 13.20 0.98 -7.07
N PHE A 79 11.88 0.87 -6.96
CA PHE A 79 10.97 1.96 -7.33
C PHE A 79 9.71 1.98 -6.45
N GLN A 80 8.99 3.10 -6.45
CA GLN A 80 7.71 3.23 -5.76
C GLN A 80 6.54 3.18 -6.73
N ALA A 81 5.47 2.49 -6.32
CA ALA A 81 4.21 2.45 -7.02
C ALA A 81 3.04 2.79 -6.08
N PHE A 82 2.08 3.56 -6.58
CA PHE A 82 0.92 4.02 -5.81
C PHE A 82 -0.31 3.18 -6.17
N ILE A 83 -0.33 1.94 -5.68
CA ILE A 83 -1.40 0.95 -5.93
C ILE A 83 -2.51 0.99 -4.87
N ARG A 84 -2.25 1.57 -3.69
CA ARG A 84 -3.27 1.67 -2.63
C ARG A 84 -3.71 3.12 -2.49
N PRO A 85 -4.94 3.49 -2.91
CA PRO A 85 -5.45 4.83 -2.65
C PRO A 85 -5.50 5.08 -1.15
N PHE A 86 -5.13 6.29 -0.71
CA PHE A 86 -5.04 6.69 0.70
C PHE A 86 -4.04 5.87 1.55
N GLY A 87 -3.26 4.98 0.93
CA GLY A 87 -2.31 4.12 1.59
C GLY A 87 -0.87 4.64 1.50
N LYS A 88 0.03 3.91 2.17
CA LYS A 88 1.47 4.09 1.97
C LYS A 88 1.86 3.61 0.55
N PRO A 89 2.86 4.24 -0.08
CA PRO A 89 3.40 3.75 -1.35
C PRO A 89 3.92 2.33 -1.21
N TRP A 90 3.82 1.55 -2.29
CA TRP A 90 4.50 0.27 -2.38
C TRP A 90 5.93 0.54 -2.83
N VAL A 91 6.89 -0.06 -2.12
CA VAL A 91 8.28 -0.10 -2.55
C VAL A 91 8.51 -1.47 -3.16
N VAL A 92 8.86 -1.49 -4.45
CA VAL A 92 9.03 -2.71 -5.23
C VAL A 92 10.51 -2.93 -5.49
N VAL A 93 10.98 -4.10 -5.08
CA VAL A 93 12.35 -4.58 -5.33
C VAL A 93 12.27 -5.56 -6.49
N ALA A 94 12.87 -5.20 -7.62
CA ALA A 94 12.91 -6.01 -8.84
C ALA A 94 14.17 -6.90 -8.92
N ASP A 95 15.20 -6.60 -8.14
CA ASP A 95 16.40 -7.43 -8.06
C ASP A 95 16.13 -8.73 -7.28
N HIS A 96 16.45 -9.88 -7.88
CA HIS A 96 16.15 -11.18 -7.32
C HIS A 96 17.07 -11.54 -6.15
N TYR A 97 18.31 -11.08 -6.15
CA TYR A 97 19.24 -11.35 -5.04
C TYR A 97 18.78 -10.65 -3.77
N GLU A 98 18.50 -9.35 -3.84
CA GLU A 98 17.97 -8.58 -2.71
C GLU A 98 16.61 -9.11 -2.24
N ALA A 99 15.70 -9.45 -3.17
CA ALA A 99 14.40 -10.03 -2.81
C ALA A 99 14.56 -11.37 -2.09
N ALA A 100 15.44 -12.25 -2.57
CA ALA A 100 15.71 -13.54 -1.93
C ALA A 100 16.32 -13.35 -0.53
N GLU A 101 17.28 -12.42 -0.39
CA GLU A 101 17.89 -12.09 0.90
C GLU A 101 16.87 -11.56 1.91
N ILE A 102 15.98 -10.66 1.49
CA ILE A 102 14.89 -10.15 2.31
C ILE A 102 13.98 -11.28 2.79
N CYS A 103 13.56 -12.17 1.88
CA CYS A 103 12.61 -13.23 2.18
C CYS A 103 13.19 -14.36 3.04
N THR A 104 14.51 -14.54 3.07
CA THR A 104 15.15 -15.69 3.74
C THR A 104 15.94 -15.31 4.98
N HIS A 105 16.65 -14.18 4.95
CA HIS A 105 17.58 -13.78 6.00
C HIS A 105 17.07 -12.59 6.84
N ARG A 106 16.28 -11.68 6.26
CA ARG A 106 15.81 -10.44 6.92
C ARG A 106 14.36 -10.49 7.42
N VAL A 107 13.88 -11.68 7.73
CA VAL A 107 12.51 -11.93 8.23
C VAL A 107 12.18 -11.26 9.57
N LYS A 108 13.17 -10.75 10.30
CA LYS A 108 12.97 -9.95 11.52
C LYS A 108 12.70 -8.47 11.23
N GLU A 109 13.17 -7.97 10.09
CA GLU A 109 12.98 -6.59 9.64
C GLU A 109 11.70 -6.46 8.82
N PHE A 110 11.42 -7.46 7.98
CA PHE A 110 10.25 -7.51 7.12
C PHE A 110 9.33 -8.66 7.54
N ASP A 111 8.12 -8.32 7.96
CA ASP A 111 7.04 -9.29 8.16
C ASP A 111 6.09 -9.31 6.94
N ARG A 112 5.14 -10.24 6.97
CA ARG A 112 4.11 -10.42 5.94
C ARG A 112 3.39 -9.10 5.61
N GLY A 113 3.26 -8.84 4.31
CA GLY A 113 2.61 -7.63 3.80
C GLY A 113 1.11 -7.58 4.13
N THR A 114 0.69 -6.52 4.82
CA THR A 114 -0.71 -6.29 5.22
C THR A 114 -1.68 -6.28 4.04
N SER A 115 -1.22 -5.88 2.85
CA SER A 115 -2.05 -5.88 1.65
C SER A 115 -2.45 -7.29 1.23
N SER A 116 -1.50 -8.23 1.17
CA SER A 116 -1.77 -9.62 0.82
C SER A 116 -2.63 -10.30 1.88
N THR A 117 -2.29 -10.08 3.15
CA THR A 117 -3.06 -10.57 4.30
C THR A 117 -4.52 -10.13 4.25
N ALA A 118 -4.78 -8.85 3.97
CA ALA A 118 -6.13 -8.30 3.92
C ALA A 118 -6.99 -8.95 2.82
N VAL A 119 -6.41 -9.22 1.65
CA VAL A 119 -7.12 -9.90 0.54
C VAL A 119 -7.53 -11.30 0.93
N PHE A 120 -6.63 -12.10 1.52
CA PHE A 120 -6.94 -13.47 1.92
C PHE A 120 -7.82 -13.56 3.17
N ASN A 121 -7.77 -12.56 4.06
CA ASN A 121 -8.58 -12.55 5.28
C ASN A 121 -10.08 -12.52 5.00
N CYS A 122 -10.50 -11.99 3.85
CA CYS A 122 -11.89 -12.02 3.43
C CYS A 122 -12.37 -13.43 3.03
N VAL A 123 -11.46 -14.29 2.56
CA VAL A 123 -11.81 -15.61 2.00
C VAL A 123 -11.60 -16.73 3.01
N VAL A 124 -10.47 -16.69 3.73
CA VAL A 124 -10.06 -17.74 4.67
C VAL A 124 -9.54 -17.12 5.97
N PRO A 125 -10.42 -16.53 6.80
CA PRO A 125 -10.02 -15.89 8.04
C PRO A 125 -9.36 -16.89 8.99
N GLY A 126 -8.27 -16.49 9.64
CA GLY A 126 -7.53 -17.32 10.59
C GLY A 126 -6.62 -18.37 9.96
N ALA A 127 -6.52 -18.42 8.62
CA ALA A 127 -5.52 -19.23 7.94
C ALA A 127 -4.11 -18.63 8.13
N HIS A 128 -3.07 -19.47 8.05
CA HIS A 128 -1.68 -19.03 8.25
C HIS A 128 -1.24 -17.89 7.29
N ILE A 129 -1.85 -17.77 6.11
CA ILE A 129 -1.59 -16.69 5.15
C ILE A 129 -2.16 -15.34 5.59
N THR A 130 -3.18 -15.34 6.45
CA THR A 130 -3.86 -14.14 6.95
C THR A 130 -3.33 -13.68 8.30
N LEU A 131 -2.32 -14.37 8.86
CA LEU A 131 -1.76 -14.07 10.17
C LEU A 131 -0.34 -13.51 10.02
N THR A 132 -0.02 -12.52 10.85
CA THR A 132 1.34 -11.97 10.97
C THR A 132 2.22 -12.90 11.78
N SER A 133 3.55 -12.77 11.67
CA SER A 133 4.47 -13.66 12.39
C SER A 133 4.45 -13.42 13.90
N SER A 134 3.96 -12.26 14.34
CA SER A 134 3.75 -11.90 15.74
C SER A 134 2.56 -12.59 16.41
N ASP A 135 1.61 -13.14 15.63
CA ASP A 135 0.40 -13.74 16.18
C ASP A 135 0.71 -15.14 16.77
N PRO A 136 0.34 -15.44 18.03
CA PRO A 136 0.53 -16.77 18.61
C PRO A 136 -0.21 -17.89 17.84
N GLN A 137 -1.33 -17.58 17.18
CA GLN A 137 -2.08 -18.53 16.36
C GLN A 137 -1.30 -18.94 15.10
N PHE A 138 -0.47 -18.05 14.56
CA PHE A 138 0.37 -18.35 13.40
C PHE A 138 1.30 -19.54 13.68
N ARG A 139 1.97 -19.53 14.85
CA ARG A 139 2.87 -20.62 15.25
C ARG A 139 2.12 -21.94 15.41
N LYS A 140 0.96 -21.92 16.08
CA LYS A 140 0.12 -23.11 16.28
C LYS A 140 -0.33 -23.72 14.95
N ASN A 141 -0.85 -22.90 14.04
CA ASN A 141 -1.29 -23.35 12.71
C ASN A 141 -0.13 -23.93 11.89
N LYS A 142 1.05 -23.31 11.97
CA LYS A 142 2.26 -23.80 11.30
C LYS A 142 2.71 -25.15 11.85
N GLU A 143 2.64 -25.36 13.17
CA GLU A 143 3.00 -26.63 13.80
C GLU A 143 2.10 -27.79 13.36
N LEU A 144 0.79 -27.55 13.20
CA LEU A 144 -0.17 -28.55 12.71
C LEU A 144 0.18 -29.06 11.31
N VAL A 145 0.58 -28.16 10.42
CA VAL A 145 0.85 -28.49 9.00
C VAL A 145 2.30 -28.93 8.76
N ARG A 146 3.23 -28.61 9.68
CA ARG A 146 4.68 -28.85 9.53
C ARG A 146 5.02 -30.27 9.08
N ASN A 147 4.32 -31.27 9.61
CA ASN A 147 4.63 -32.67 9.36
C ASN A 147 3.94 -33.22 8.09
N LEU A 148 2.98 -32.49 7.50
CA LEU A 148 2.19 -32.97 6.35
C LEU A 148 2.97 -32.95 5.03
N MET A 149 4.03 -32.14 4.95
CA MET A 149 4.88 -32.02 3.75
C MET A 149 6.26 -32.65 3.94
N THR A 150 6.47 -33.45 5.00
CA THR A 150 7.74 -34.13 5.19
C THR A 150 7.87 -35.29 4.21
N PRO A 151 9.08 -35.60 3.72
CA PRO A 151 9.28 -36.72 2.81
C PRO A 151 8.77 -38.05 3.38
N SER A 152 8.90 -38.27 4.69
CA SER A 152 8.43 -39.46 5.38
C SER A 152 6.91 -39.63 5.28
N PHE A 153 6.16 -38.57 5.59
CA PHE A 153 4.69 -38.60 5.51
C PHE A 153 4.21 -38.80 4.07
N LEU A 154 4.81 -38.09 3.11
CA LEU A 154 4.46 -38.21 1.69
C LEU A 154 4.77 -39.60 1.11
N SER A 155 5.78 -40.29 1.63
CA SER A 155 6.10 -41.66 1.21
C SER A 155 5.14 -42.71 1.75
N GLU A 156 4.52 -42.45 2.91
CA GLU A 156 3.60 -43.37 3.58
C GLU A 156 2.17 -43.31 3.01
N VAL A 157 1.75 -42.13 2.54
CA VAL A 157 0.42 -41.90 1.97
C VAL A 157 0.34 -42.23 0.47
N ARG A 158 1.47 -42.53 -0.18
CA ARG A 158 1.54 -42.92 -1.59
C ARG A 158 1.06 -44.35 -1.82
#